data_AF-A0A0S4TNM3-F1
#
_entry.id   AF-A0A0S4TNM3-F1
#
_cell.length_a   1.000
_cell.length_b   1.000
_cell.length_c   1.000
_cell.angle_alpha   90.00
_cell.angle_beta   90.00
_cell.angle_gamma   90.00
#
_symmetry.space_group_name_H-M   'P 1'
#
loop_
_entity.id
_entity.type
_entity.pdbx_description
1 polymer ?
#
loop_
_entity_poly.entity_id
_entity_poly.type
_entity_poly.pdbx_seq_one_letter_code
_entity_poly.pdbx_strand_id
1 'polypeptide(L)'
;MKWSTAGRPAVIYGHRAAWISIALIVIHQSLVAASTVFLTQVIERFQVGGDYLPFLYLYLAAMTLPYLPGCTSFIFLQRWINDAHHAFVSRLAKQISGQVAQYRNVSQRDRVTATLARNSLPVLREYITFIHDLFSFTLNSVLSMAVIVFLLPSKLALGYLTSFMLCLGLIFILRKTIAASSSDYEIRYLAYTDSLNRAWDNVTLGNRYNETIWRHRNEEAGLHFYKAAMALQRRKQLGNLLLAGASLLPTIFLIVMIFRDGHASAPVVAAVVVNLTRVFLILNSLSALVYKVLDFSAMRAKLEILFAPMSAPLGSASVRSDHVGTIHINGAKVQGRSQVIDYVSNIDHGRFRITGPNGSGKSSALLALKEQFGDRCFLMPTNQASLAWEGVDATRSTGQQMISSLQEVVSIEDVKYILLDEWDANLDQDNATGIDVVLDELASTKVIVEVRHLRGSQ
;
A
#
# COMPACT_ATOMS: atom_id res chain seq x y z
N MET A 1 29.72 4.39 9.08
CA MET A 1 28.62 4.00 8.17
C MET A 1 27.64 3.11 8.96
N LYS A 2 26.87 3.71 9.88
CA LYS A 2 25.95 2.97 10.76
C LYS A 2 24.68 2.66 9.97
N TRP A 3 24.38 1.37 9.82
CA TRP A 3 23.12 0.87 9.25
C TRP A 3 21.96 1.19 10.19
N SER A 4 21.48 2.43 10.13
CA SER A 4 20.17 2.83 10.65
C SER A 4 19.16 2.66 9.52
N THR A 5 18.03 2.00 9.80
CA THR A 5 16.90 1.69 8.90
C THR A 5 17.00 0.36 8.12
N ALA A 6 16.27 -0.64 8.60
CA ALA A 6 15.90 -1.79 7.78
C ALA A 6 14.98 -1.29 6.65
N GLY A 7 15.48 -1.24 5.42
CA GLY A 7 14.83 -0.61 4.26
C GLY A 7 13.48 -1.22 3.85
N ARG A 8 12.83 -0.60 2.86
CA ARG A 8 11.60 -1.10 2.19
C ARG A 8 11.56 -2.63 2.01
N PRO A 9 12.64 -3.30 1.55
CA PRO A 9 12.64 -4.76 1.43
C PRO A 9 12.50 -5.52 2.76
N ALA A 10 12.91 -4.96 3.90
CA ALA A 10 12.71 -5.60 5.20
C ALA A 10 11.27 -5.50 5.72
N VAL A 11 10.49 -4.51 5.28
CA VAL A 11 9.04 -4.45 5.56
C VAL A 11 8.30 -5.50 4.74
N ILE A 12 8.73 -5.71 3.50
CA ILE A 12 8.00 -6.56 2.56
C ILE A 12 8.47 -8.01 2.70
N TYR A 13 9.77 -8.28 2.58
CA TYR A 13 10.34 -9.64 2.48
C TYR A 13 10.94 -10.16 3.79
N GLY A 14 10.89 -9.39 4.87
CA GLY A 14 11.48 -9.75 6.17
C GLY A 14 10.73 -10.85 6.94
N HIS A 15 9.65 -11.39 6.39
CA HIS A 15 8.73 -12.29 7.08
C HIS A 15 8.91 -13.74 6.62
N ARG A 16 8.81 -14.70 7.56
CA ARG A 16 8.92 -16.13 7.26
C ARG A 16 7.88 -16.58 6.24
N ALA A 17 6.66 -16.03 6.30
CA ALA A 17 5.58 -16.35 5.38
C ALA A 17 5.94 -16.06 3.91
N ALA A 18 6.72 -15.01 3.64
CA ALA A 18 7.20 -14.69 2.29
C ALA A 18 8.05 -15.82 1.72
N TRP A 19 9.03 -16.29 2.49
CA TRP A 19 9.95 -17.34 2.06
C TRP A 19 9.29 -18.71 1.94
N ILE A 20 8.34 -19.02 2.83
CA ILE A 20 7.54 -20.25 2.74
C ILE A 20 6.69 -20.23 1.48
N SER A 21 6.01 -19.12 1.18
CA SER A 21 5.24 -18.98 -0.06
C SER A 21 6.12 -19.16 -1.30
N ILE A 22 7.29 -18.50 -1.36
CA ILE A 22 8.24 -18.66 -2.46
C ILE A 22 8.71 -20.11 -2.60
N ALA A 23 9.07 -20.79 -1.50
CA ALA A 23 9.49 -22.19 -1.52
C ALA A 23 8.37 -23.12 -2.04
N LEU A 24 7.12 -22.88 -1.65
CA LEU A 24 5.96 -23.62 -2.13
C LEU A 24 5.74 -23.42 -3.64
N ILE A 25 5.93 -22.20 -4.16
CA ILE A 25 5.92 -21.94 -5.60
C ILE A 25 7.02 -22.76 -6.29
N VAL A 26 8.22 -22.83 -5.72
CA VAL A 26 9.31 -23.63 -6.30
C VAL A 26 8.92 -25.10 -6.41
N ILE A 27 8.39 -25.68 -5.33
CA ILE A 27 7.93 -27.07 -5.34
C ILE A 27 6.81 -27.27 -6.36
N HIS A 28 5.84 -26.36 -6.38
CA HIS A 28 4.71 -26.41 -7.31
C HIS A 28 5.16 -26.44 -8.78
N GLN A 29 5.98 -25.47 -9.21
CA GLN A 29 6.41 -25.38 -10.61
C GLN A 29 7.39 -26.50 -11.00
N SER A 30 8.23 -26.96 -10.07
CA SER A 30 9.09 -28.13 -10.31
C SER A 30 8.30 -29.41 -10.56
N LEU A 31 7.22 -29.65 -9.81
CA LEU A 31 6.34 -30.81 -10.04
C LEU A 31 5.62 -30.71 -11.40
N VAL A 32 5.13 -29.52 -11.75
CA VAL A 32 4.51 -29.27 -13.06
C VAL A 32 5.49 -29.56 -14.19
N ALA A 33 6.73 -29.06 -14.10
CA ALA A 33 7.77 -29.33 -15.08
C ALA A 33 8.13 -30.83 -15.14
N ALA A 34 8.26 -31.51 -14.00
CA ALA A 34 8.55 -32.93 -13.92
C ALA A 34 7.44 -33.80 -14.58
N SER A 35 6.17 -33.40 -14.47
CA SER A 35 5.06 -34.08 -15.16
C SER A 35 5.28 -34.19 -16.68
N THR A 36 6.00 -33.23 -17.26
CA THR A 36 6.29 -33.23 -18.69
C THR A 36 7.31 -34.30 -19.04
N VAL A 37 8.38 -34.42 -18.23
CA VAL A 37 9.42 -35.45 -18.36
C VAL A 37 8.82 -36.84 -18.23
N PHE A 38 7.99 -37.06 -17.20
CA PHE A 38 7.38 -38.38 -16.97
C PHE A 38 6.45 -38.79 -18.11
N LEU A 39 5.65 -37.86 -18.66
CA LEU A 39 4.80 -38.21 -19.80
C LEU A 39 5.61 -38.62 -21.02
N THR A 40 6.70 -37.92 -21.34
CA THR A 40 7.53 -38.29 -22.48
C THR A 40 8.13 -39.67 -22.29
N GLN A 41 8.60 -40.00 -21.08
CA GLN A 41 9.11 -41.34 -20.77
C GLN A 41 8.03 -42.42 -20.87
N VAL A 42 6.78 -42.13 -20.47
CA VAL A 42 5.64 -43.04 -20.71
C VAL A 42 5.48 -43.34 -22.19
N ILE A 43 5.47 -42.30 -23.03
CA ILE A 43 5.26 -42.44 -24.48
C ILE A 43 6.39 -43.24 -25.13
N GLU A 44 7.65 -42.89 -24.84
CA GLU A 44 8.82 -43.55 -25.42
C GLU A 44 8.89 -45.03 -25.00
N ARG A 45 8.71 -45.34 -23.71
CA ARG A 45 8.72 -46.71 -23.20
C ARG A 45 7.58 -47.53 -23.77
N PHE A 46 6.38 -46.95 -23.88
CA PHE A 46 5.24 -47.60 -24.49
C PHE A 46 5.48 -47.95 -25.97
N GLN A 47 6.07 -47.04 -26.74
CA GLN A 47 6.38 -47.26 -28.16
C GLN A 47 7.40 -48.37 -28.40
N VAL A 48 8.37 -48.56 -27.50
CA VAL A 48 9.41 -49.59 -27.60
C VAL A 48 8.99 -50.89 -26.90
N GLY A 49 7.77 -50.96 -26.34
CA GLY A 49 7.28 -52.14 -25.60
C GLY A 49 7.98 -52.37 -24.26
N GLY A 50 8.62 -51.34 -23.70
CA GLY A 50 9.26 -51.39 -22.39
C GLY A 50 8.28 -51.13 -21.24
N ASP A 51 8.76 -51.29 -20.00
CA ASP A 51 7.95 -50.99 -18.81
C ASP A 51 7.72 -49.48 -18.66
N TYR A 52 6.46 -49.07 -18.81
CA TYR A 52 6.00 -47.68 -18.75
C TYR A 52 5.18 -47.37 -17.50
N LEU A 53 4.78 -48.39 -16.72
CA LEU A 53 3.89 -48.23 -15.55
C LEU A 53 4.50 -47.35 -14.45
N PRO A 54 5.79 -47.45 -14.09
CA PRO A 54 6.38 -46.58 -13.07
C PRO A 54 6.29 -45.10 -13.44
N PHE A 55 6.55 -44.76 -14.71
CA PHE A 55 6.47 -43.39 -15.21
C PHE A 55 5.04 -42.88 -15.32
N LEU A 56 4.08 -43.78 -15.56
CA LEU A 56 2.66 -43.44 -15.55
C LEU A 56 2.21 -43.06 -14.14
N TYR A 57 2.59 -43.83 -13.11
CA TYR A 57 2.28 -43.48 -11.72
C TYR A 57 2.93 -42.14 -11.32
N LEU A 58 4.20 -41.92 -11.68
CA LEU A 58 4.88 -40.65 -11.43
C LEU A 58 4.22 -39.48 -12.16
N TYR A 59 3.76 -39.67 -13.39
CA TYR A 59 3.01 -38.67 -14.14
C TYR A 59 1.68 -38.30 -13.47
N LEU A 60 0.88 -39.31 -13.07
CA LEU A 60 -0.39 -39.09 -12.37
C LEU A 60 -0.19 -38.40 -11.02
N ALA A 61 0.86 -38.77 -10.28
CA ALA A 61 1.25 -38.11 -9.05
C ALA A 61 1.66 -36.64 -9.31
N ALA A 62 2.47 -36.38 -10.34
CA ALA A 62 2.90 -35.03 -10.72
C ALA A 62 1.77 -34.15 -11.27
N MET A 63 0.63 -34.72 -11.66
CA MET A 63 -0.58 -33.99 -12.03
C MET A 63 -1.46 -33.60 -10.83
N THR A 64 -1.38 -34.35 -9.72
CA THR A 64 -2.27 -34.20 -8.56
C THR A 64 -1.58 -33.57 -7.35
N LEU A 65 -0.34 -33.96 -7.06
CA LEU A 65 0.44 -33.42 -5.95
C LEU A 65 0.68 -31.90 -6.01
N PRO A 66 0.83 -31.23 -7.17
CA PRO A 66 1.06 -29.78 -7.20
C PRO A 66 -0.06 -28.95 -6.55
N TYR A 67 -1.30 -29.45 -6.49
CA TYR A 67 -2.40 -28.72 -5.86
C TYR A 67 -2.13 -28.43 -4.37
N LEU A 68 -1.39 -29.30 -3.66
CA LEU A 68 -1.03 -29.10 -2.26
C LEU A 68 -0.10 -27.88 -2.05
N PRO A 69 1.12 -27.82 -2.62
CA PRO A 69 1.97 -26.64 -2.52
C PRO A 69 1.35 -25.40 -3.18
N GLY A 70 0.57 -25.58 -4.26
CA GLY A 70 -0.14 -24.48 -4.93
C GLY A 70 -1.14 -23.78 -4.01
N CYS A 71 -2.09 -24.51 -3.43
CA CYS A 71 -3.11 -23.96 -2.53
C CYS A 71 -2.49 -23.42 -1.24
N THR A 72 -1.53 -24.14 -0.65
CA THR A 72 -0.84 -23.68 0.57
C THR A 72 -0.03 -22.41 0.34
N SER A 73 0.54 -22.21 -0.86
CA SER A 73 1.23 -20.97 -1.20
C SER A 73 0.30 -19.75 -1.07
N PHE A 74 -0.96 -19.86 -1.48
CA PHE A 74 -1.93 -18.75 -1.37
C PHE A 74 -2.29 -18.41 0.08
N ILE A 75 -2.32 -19.41 0.98
CA ILE A 75 -2.52 -19.17 2.41
C ILE A 75 -1.34 -18.37 2.98
N PHE A 76 -0.11 -18.78 2.64
CA PHE A 76 1.10 -18.06 3.06
C PHE A 76 1.25 -16.70 2.38
N LEU A 77 0.75 -16.52 1.15
CA LEU A 77 0.65 -15.23 0.49
C LEU A 77 -0.24 -14.27 1.29
N GLN A 78 -1.42 -14.72 1.74
CA GLN A 78 -2.29 -13.90 2.56
C GLN A 78 -1.63 -13.53 3.90
N ARG A 79 -0.93 -14.47 4.52
CA ARG A 79 -0.18 -14.20 5.75
C ARG A 79 0.96 -13.21 5.52
N TRP A 80 1.68 -13.34 4.41
CA TRP A 80 2.72 -12.41 4.00
C TRP A 80 2.16 -10.99 3.83
N ILE A 81 1.02 -10.82 3.15
CA ILE A 81 0.35 -9.52 3.00
C ILE A 81 0.03 -8.90 4.36
N ASN A 82 -0.55 -9.68 5.28
CA ASN A 82 -0.94 -9.21 6.60
C ASN A 82 0.28 -8.79 7.44
N ASP A 83 1.33 -9.62 7.45
CA ASP A 83 2.56 -9.36 8.20
C ASP A 83 3.26 -8.08 7.68
N ALA A 84 3.34 -7.91 6.35
CA ALA A 84 3.92 -6.74 5.72
C ALA A 84 3.10 -5.47 6.00
N HIS A 85 1.77 -5.56 5.97
CA HIS A 85 0.87 -4.44 6.31
C HIS A 85 1.02 -4.04 7.78
N HIS A 86 1.01 -5.00 8.70
CA HIS A 86 1.22 -4.73 10.12
C HIS A 86 2.60 -4.10 10.38
N ALA A 87 3.66 -4.60 9.74
CA ALA A 87 5.00 -4.04 9.85
C ALA A 87 5.08 -2.61 9.30
N PHE A 88 4.40 -2.33 8.18
CA PHE A 88 4.31 -0.99 7.59
C PHE A 88 3.60 -0.02 8.55
N VAL A 89 2.39 -0.36 9.00
CA VAL A 89 1.57 0.47 9.90
C VAL A 89 2.33 0.75 11.18
N SER A 90 2.91 -0.29 11.80
CA SER A 90 3.65 -0.15 13.06
C SER A 90 4.89 0.73 12.92
N ARG A 91 5.62 0.62 11.81
CA ARG A 91 6.82 1.46 11.58
C ARG A 91 6.44 2.91 11.31
N LEU A 92 5.43 3.14 10.46
CA LEU A 92 4.96 4.49 10.18
C LEU A 92 4.38 5.14 11.45
N ALA A 93 3.60 4.41 12.25
CA ALA A 93 3.10 4.87 13.53
C ALA A 93 4.23 5.24 14.51
N LYS A 94 5.28 4.40 14.61
CA LYS A 94 6.47 4.72 15.41
C LYS A 94 7.22 5.95 14.90
N GLN A 95 7.27 6.18 13.59
CA GLN A 95 7.95 7.32 12.99
C GLN A 95 7.21 8.64 13.20
N ILE A 96 5.88 8.63 13.20
CA ILE A 96 5.05 9.82 13.47
C ILE A 96 4.85 10.07 14.98
N SER A 97 5.05 9.07 15.83
CA SER A 97 4.89 9.20 17.27
C SER A 97 5.82 10.27 17.84
N GLY A 98 5.29 11.14 18.70
CA GLY A 98 6.04 12.23 19.32
C GLY A 98 6.34 13.44 18.42
N GLN A 99 5.93 13.45 17.14
CA GLN A 99 6.17 14.55 16.20
C GLN A 99 5.13 15.68 16.37
N VAL A 100 5.06 16.24 17.58
CA VAL A 100 4.04 17.23 18.01
C VAL A 100 4.01 18.46 17.11
N ALA A 101 5.18 18.92 16.64
CA ALA A 101 5.31 20.06 15.74
C ALA A 101 4.56 19.89 14.40
N GLN A 102 4.35 18.65 13.95
CA GLN A 102 3.62 18.36 12.71
C GLN A 102 2.10 18.19 12.90
N TYR A 103 1.61 18.16 14.14
CA TYR A 103 0.19 17.91 14.44
C TYR A 103 -0.75 18.87 13.71
N ARG A 104 -0.35 20.15 13.57
CA ARG A 104 -1.12 21.19 12.88
C ARG A 104 -0.90 21.26 11.37
N ASN A 105 0.03 20.47 10.84
CA ASN A 105 0.27 20.46 9.41
C ASN A 105 -0.81 19.64 8.70
N VAL A 106 -1.91 20.30 8.32
CA VAL A 106 -3.07 19.69 7.66
C VAL A 106 -2.65 18.88 6.44
N SER A 107 -1.74 19.41 5.61
CA SER A 107 -1.27 18.72 4.41
C SER A 107 -0.54 17.41 4.72
N GLN A 108 0.28 17.38 5.76
CA GLN A 108 0.97 16.16 6.18
C GLN A 108 0.02 15.18 6.86
N ARG A 109 -0.88 15.67 7.73
CA ARG A 109 -1.89 14.86 8.40
C ARG A 109 -2.76 14.15 7.38
N ASP A 110 -3.33 14.86 6.42
CA ASP A 110 -4.21 14.28 5.41
C ASP A 110 -3.47 13.26 4.54
N ARG A 111 -2.20 13.56 4.18
CA ARG A 111 -1.34 12.62 3.45
C ARG A 111 -1.06 11.34 4.25
N VAL A 112 -0.68 11.44 5.52
CA VAL A 112 -0.36 10.29 6.38
C VAL A 112 -1.62 9.47 6.64
N THR A 113 -2.74 10.12 6.96
CA THR A 113 -4.04 9.45 7.19
C THR A 113 -4.52 8.73 5.93
N ALA A 114 -4.45 9.37 4.75
CA ALA A 114 -4.80 8.71 3.50
C ALA A 114 -3.88 7.50 3.21
N THR A 115 -2.58 7.63 3.50
CA THR A 115 -1.61 6.55 3.34
C THR A 115 -1.95 5.37 4.26
N LEU A 116 -2.17 5.61 5.55
CA LEU A 116 -2.47 4.57 6.54
C LEU A 116 -3.84 3.93 6.30
N ALA A 117 -4.90 4.73 6.18
CA ALA A 117 -6.27 4.24 6.18
C ALA A 117 -6.74 3.73 4.81
N ARG A 118 -6.37 4.40 3.72
CA ARG A 118 -6.93 4.11 2.39
C ARG A 118 -5.98 3.32 1.49
N ASN A 119 -4.69 3.66 1.49
CA ASN A 119 -3.77 3.15 0.47
C ASN A 119 -2.88 1.98 0.93
N SER A 120 -2.56 1.87 2.21
CA SER A 120 -1.56 0.91 2.72
C SER A 120 -1.87 -0.54 2.36
N LEU A 121 -3.05 -1.05 2.74
CA LEU A 121 -3.42 -2.44 2.48
C LEU A 121 -3.66 -2.74 0.99
N PRO A 122 -4.44 -1.94 0.22
CA PRO A 122 -4.67 -2.24 -1.19
C PRO A 122 -3.37 -2.26 -2.01
N VAL A 123 -2.48 -1.28 -1.81
CA VAL A 123 -1.22 -1.19 -2.56
C VAL A 123 -0.26 -2.31 -2.18
N LEU A 124 -0.10 -2.63 -0.89
CA LEU A 124 0.76 -3.74 -0.46
C LEU A 124 0.23 -5.09 -0.97
N ARG A 125 -1.08 -5.32 -0.88
CA ARG A 125 -1.71 -6.53 -1.40
C ARG A 125 -1.51 -6.65 -2.91
N GLU A 126 -1.76 -5.59 -3.67
CA GLU A 126 -1.58 -5.58 -5.13
C GLU A 126 -0.13 -5.89 -5.50
N TYR A 127 0.84 -5.24 -4.83
CA TYR A 127 2.26 -5.45 -5.06
C TYR A 127 2.74 -6.87 -4.70
N ILE A 128 2.39 -7.37 -3.51
CA ILE A 128 2.85 -8.68 -3.03
C ILE A 128 2.24 -9.82 -3.86
N THR A 129 0.94 -9.74 -4.17
CA THR A 129 0.29 -10.69 -5.10
C THR A 129 0.94 -10.65 -6.47
N PHE A 130 1.27 -9.45 -6.97
CA PHE A 130 1.99 -9.30 -8.22
C PHE A 130 3.38 -9.96 -8.19
N ILE A 131 4.14 -9.83 -7.10
CA ILE A 131 5.44 -10.49 -6.95
C ILE A 131 5.30 -12.01 -6.88
N HIS A 132 4.32 -12.51 -6.11
CA HIS A 132 3.99 -13.93 -6.05
C HIS A 132 3.71 -14.50 -7.44
N ASP A 133 2.82 -13.85 -8.20
CA ASP A 133 2.50 -14.22 -9.55
C ASP A 133 3.72 -14.16 -10.46
N LEU A 134 4.47 -13.05 -10.44
CA LEU A 134 5.65 -12.86 -11.27
C LEU A 134 6.68 -13.97 -11.04
N PHE A 135 6.91 -14.35 -9.78
CA PHE A 135 7.83 -15.43 -9.44
C PHE A 135 7.31 -16.78 -9.97
N SER A 136 6.02 -17.07 -9.76
CA SER A 136 5.36 -18.28 -10.25
C SER A 136 5.42 -18.40 -11.78
N PHE A 137 5.08 -17.32 -12.51
CA PHE A 137 5.14 -17.28 -13.97
C PHE A 137 6.57 -17.38 -14.50
N THR A 138 7.53 -16.71 -13.85
CA THR A 138 8.95 -16.77 -14.24
C THR A 138 9.45 -18.19 -14.12
N LEU A 139 9.21 -18.83 -12.98
CA LEU A 139 9.69 -20.18 -12.72
C LEU A 139 9.01 -21.19 -13.65
N ASN A 140 7.69 -21.09 -13.83
CA ASN A 140 6.96 -21.93 -14.79
C ASN A 140 7.55 -21.80 -16.21
N SER A 141 7.80 -20.57 -16.67
CA SER A 141 8.32 -20.32 -18.01
C SER A 141 9.75 -20.87 -18.19
N VAL A 142 10.63 -20.63 -17.21
CA VAL A 142 12.03 -21.09 -17.25
C VAL A 142 12.09 -22.62 -17.20
N LEU A 143 11.39 -23.25 -16.27
CA LEU A 143 11.40 -24.71 -16.14
C LEU A 143 10.76 -25.38 -17.35
N SER A 144 9.63 -24.87 -17.84
CA SER A 144 8.98 -25.37 -19.05
C SER A 144 9.88 -25.27 -20.28
N MET A 145 10.61 -24.17 -20.43
CA MET A 145 11.58 -23.99 -21.52
C MET A 145 12.75 -24.96 -21.41
N ALA A 146 13.28 -25.16 -20.20
CA ALA A 146 14.36 -26.13 -19.98
C ALA A 146 13.91 -27.54 -20.39
N VAL A 147 12.72 -27.95 -19.95
CA VAL A 147 12.10 -29.23 -20.31
C VAL A 147 11.94 -29.37 -21.83
N ILE A 148 11.44 -28.34 -22.54
CA ILE A 148 11.34 -28.35 -24.01
C ILE A 148 12.69 -28.60 -24.68
N VAL A 149 13.74 -27.89 -24.27
CA VAL A 149 15.06 -27.98 -24.90
C VAL A 149 15.67 -29.38 -24.72
N PHE A 150 15.44 -30.01 -23.57
CA PHE A 150 15.98 -31.35 -23.30
C PHE A 150 15.16 -32.49 -23.92
N LEU A 151 13.85 -32.33 -24.11
CA LEU A 151 12.95 -33.42 -24.52
C LEU A 151 12.61 -33.43 -26.01
N LEU A 152 12.73 -32.31 -26.72
CA LEU A 152 12.33 -32.24 -28.12
C LEU A 152 13.48 -32.58 -29.08
N PRO A 153 13.17 -33.19 -30.24
CA PRO A 153 14.16 -33.47 -31.27
C PRO A 153 14.99 -32.22 -31.60
N SER A 154 16.30 -32.38 -31.73
CA SER A 154 17.24 -31.29 -32.07
C SER A 154 16.82 -30.50 -33.31
N LYS A 155 16.08 -31.14 -34.23
CA LYS A 155 15.49 -30.53 -35.44
C LYS A 155 14.47 -29.43 -35.14
N LEU A 156 13.77 -29.47 -34.00
CA LEU A 156 12.77 -28.48 -33.58
C LEU A 156 13.33 -27.42 -32.61
N ALA A 157 14.44 -27.71 -31.94
CA ALA A 157 15.05 -26.85 -30.93
C ALA A 157 15.35 -25.42 -31.46
N LEU A 158 15.76 -25.31 -32.72
CA LEU A 158 16.06 -24.03 -33.34
C LEU A 158 14.82 -23.13 -33.48
N GLY A 159 13.66 -23.68 -33.87
CA GLY A 159 12.41 -22.93 -33.97
C GLY A 159 11.94 -22.38 -32.62
N TYR A 160 12.08 -23.17 -31.55
CA TYR A 160 11.75 -22.72 -30.20
C TYR A 160 12.70 -21.63 -29.70
N LEU A 161 14.00 -21.77 -29.96
CA LEU A 161 14.98 -20.75 -29.60
C LEU A 161 14.71 -19.44 -30.35
N THR A 162 14.36 -19.51 -31.64
CA THR A 162 13.98 -18.35 -32.44
C THR A 162 12.70 -17.69 -31.92
N SER A 163 11.64 -18.46 -31.63
CA SER A 163 10.41 -17.94 -31.00
C SER A 163 10.71 -17.23 -29.68
N PHE A 164 11.56 -17.81 -28.84
CA PHE A 164 11.96 -17.22 -27.56
C PHE A 164 12.72 -15.91 -27.73
N MET A 165 13.71 -15.86 -28.62
CA MET A 165 14.48 -14.65 -28.91
C MET A 165 13.60 -13.53 -29.50
N LEU A 166 12.66 -13.88 -30.40
CA LEU A 166 11.69 -12.94 -30.95
C LEU A 166 10.76 -12.37 -29.87
N CYS A 167 10.21 -13.24 -29.01
CA CYS A 167 9.42 -12.79 -27.86
C CYS A 167 10.24 -11.85 -26.98
N LEU A 168 11.46 -12.24 -26.60
CA LEU A 168 12.33 -11.43 -25.73
C LEU A 168 12.65 -10.06 -26.35
N GLY A 169 12.96 -9.99 -27.65
CA GLY A 169 13.16 -8.74 -28.36
C GLY A 169 11.92 -7.84 -28.35
N LEU A 170 10.74 -8.41 -28.64
CA LEU A 170 9.47 -7.68 -28.59
C LEU A 170 9.15 -7.14 -27.20
N ILE A 171 9.46 -7.89 -26.13
CA ILE A 171 9.30 -7.40 -24.74
C ILE A 171 10.07 -6.10 -24.55
N PHE A 172 11.35 -6.09 -24.91
CA PHE A 172 12.21 -4.92 -24.71
C PHE A 172 11.71 -3.70 -25.47
N ILE A 173 11.20 -3.89 -26.68
CA ILE A 173 10.63 -2.82 -27.51
C ILE A 173 9.32 -2.30 -26.90
N LEU A 174 8.40 -3.19 -26.53
CA LEU A 174 7.08 -2.83 -26.02
C LEU A 174 7.15 -2.19 -24.63
N ARG A 175 8.18 -2.52 -23.83
CA ARG A 175 8.31 -2.06 -22.44
C ARG A 175 8.27 -0.56 -22.28
N LYS A 176 9.04 0.18 -23.08
CA LYS A 176 9.14 1.64 -22.94
C LYS A 176 7.80 2.31 -23.25
N THR A 177 7.13 1.86 -24.30
CA THR A 177 5.86 2.43 -24.78
C THR A 177 4.69 2.13 -23.83
N ILE A 178 4.62 0.90 -23.31
CA ILE A 178 3.59 0.51 -22.35
C ILE A 178 3.81 1.20 -21.01
N ALA A 179 5.06 1.29 -20.52
CA ALA A 179 5.36 2.01 -19.28
C ALA A 179 4.97 3.49 -19.35
N ALA A 180 5.28 4.19 -20.45
CA ALA A 180 4.87 5.57 -20.65
C ALA A 180 3.33 5.73 -20.66
N SER A 181 2.63 4.82 -21.34
CA SER A 181 1.16 4.83 -21.38
C SER A 181 0.53 4.52 -20.03
N SER A 182 1.16 3.65 -19.24
CA SER A 182 0.69 3.30 -17.89
C SER A 182 0.86 4.45 -16.93
N SER A 183 1.93 5.25 -17.09
CA SER A 183 2.13 6.46 -16.29
C SER A 183 1.08 7.53 -16.61
N ASP A 184 0.76 7.76 -17.89
CA ASP A 184 -0.28 8.70 -18.32
C ASP A 184 -1.68 8.27 -17.81
N TYR A 185 -1.97 6.96 -17.85
CA TYR A 185 -3.18 6.39 -17.25
C TYR A 185 -3.28 6.71 -15.75
N GLU A 186 -2.22 6.48 -14.98
CA GLU A 186 -2.23 6.66 -13.52
C GLU A 186 -2.44 8.14 -13.16
N ILE A 187 -1.75 9.06 -13.85
CA ILE A 187 -1.91 10.51 -13.63
C ILE A 187 -3.36 10.95 -13.85
N ARG A 188 -4.00 10.47 -14.93
CA ARG A 188 -5.38 10.82 -15.25
C ARG A 188 -6.40 10.14 -14.33
N TYR A 189 -6.12 8.91 -13.90
CA TYR A 189 -6.92 8.21 -12.90
C TYR A 189 -6.96 8.97 -11.58
N LEU A 190 -5.82 9.47 -11.11
CA LEU A 190 -5.74 10.29 -9.91
C LEU A 190 -6.52 11.60 -10.06
N ALA A 191 -6.39 12.29 -11.19
CA ALA A 191 -7.14 13.53 -11.47
C ALA A 191 -8.67 13.30 -11.48
N TYR A 192 -9.12 12.21 -12.10
CA TYR A 192 -10.54 11.84 -12.12
C TYR A 192 -11.06 11.47 -10.73
N THR A 193 -10.30 10.67 -9.98
CA THR A 193 -10.67 10.26 -8.62
C THR A 193 -10.72 11.44 -7.65
N ASP A 194 -9.81 12.43 -7.79
CA ASP A 194 -9.88 13.68 -7.01
C ASP A 194 -11.18 14.46 -7.28
N SER A 195 -11.61 14.53 -8.54
CA SER A 195 -12.89 15.15 -8.90
C SER A 195 -14.07 14.40 -8.26
N LEU A 196 -14.06 13.06 -8.32
CA LEU A 196 -15.10 12.22 -7.70
C LEU A 196 -15.16 12.38 -6.18
N ASN A 197 -14.03 12.52 -5.48
CA ASN A 197 -14.01 12.70 -4.02
C ASN A 197 -14.74 13.97 -3.56
N ARG A 198 -14.92 14.95 -4.45
CA ARG A 198 -15.65 16.20 -4.15
C ARG A 198 -17.14 16.10 -4.46
N ALA A 199 -17.64 14.96 -4.94
CA ALA A 199 -19.03 14.79 -5.33
C ALA A 199 -19.99 15.05 -4.15
N TRP A 200 -19.65 14.59 -2.96
CA TRP A 200 -20.53 14.71 -1.79
C TRP A 200 -20.91 16.18 -1.51
N ASP A 201 -19.93 17.04 -1.26
CA ASP A 201 -20.19 18.44 -0.92
C ASP A 201 -20.86 19.20 -2.08
N ASN A 202 -20.47 18.90 -3.32
CA ASN A 202 -20.99 19.64 -4.49
C ASN A 202 -22.40 19.20 -4.90
N VAL A 203 -22.81 17.97 -4.58
CA VAL A 203 -24.14 17.44 -4.94
C VAL A 203 -25.12 17.55 -3.77
N THR A 204 -24.71 17.18 -2.55
CA THR A 204 -25.63 17.13 -1.40
C THR A 204 -26.12 18.49 -0.93
N LEU A 205 -25.29 19.54 -1.05
CA LEU A 205 -25.66 20.90 -0.64
C LEU A 205 -26.69 21.54 -1.57
N GLY A 206 -26.95 20.98 -2.76
CA GLY A 206 -27.91 21.53 -3.73
C GLY A 206 -27.51 22.86 -4.36
N ASN A 207 -26.25 23.29 -4.17
CA ASN A 207 -25.71 24.53 -4.73
C ASN A 207 -25.51 24.38 -6.25
N ARG A 208 -26.53 24.72 -7.05
CA ARG A 208 -26.53 24.57 -8.52
C ARG A 208 -25.28 25.10 -9.22
N TYR A 209 -24.73 26.23 -8.77
CA TYR A 209 -23.52 26.81 -9.35
C TYR A 209 -22.30 25.87 -9.18
N ASN A 210 -22.06 25.41 -7.95
CA ASN A 210 -20.97 24.50 -7.62
C ASN A 210 -21.16 23.13 -8.29
N GLU A 211 -22.38 22.61 -8.28
CA GLU A 211 -22.72 21.34 -8.95
C GLU A 211 -22.39 21.40 -10.44
N THR A 212 -22.77 22.48 -11.13
CA THR A 212 -22.51 22.65 -12.58
C THR A 212 -21.02 22.67 -12.90
N ILE A 213 -20.22 23.41 -12.12
CA ILE A 213 -18.76 23.47 -12.28
C ILE A 213 -18.12 22.11 -12.00
N TRP A 214 -18.55 21.45 -10.92
CA TRP A 214 -18.05 20.12 -10.57
C TRP A 214 -18.39 19.11 -11.67
N ARG A 215 -19.61 19.11 -12.19
CA ARG A 215 -20.07 18.17 -13.22
C ARG A 215 -19.26 18.33 -14.51
N HIS A 216 -19.02 19.56 -14.97
CA HIS A 216 -18.18 19.82 -16.14
C HIS A 216 -16.73 19.35 -15.92
N ARG A 217 -16.12 19.65 -14.77
CA ARG A 217 -14.75 19.19 -14.46
C ARG A 217 -14.67 17.67 -14.39
N ASN A 218 -15.68 17.03 -13.82
CA ASN A 218 -15.76 15.58 -13.71
C ASN A 218 -15.92 14.90 -15.07
N GLU A 219 -16.75 15.46 -15.96
CA GLU A 219 -16.90 14.97 -17.34
C GLU A 219 -15.61 15.10 -18.14
N GLU A 220 -14.93 16.25 -18.07
CA GLU A 220 -13.65 16.49 -18.75
C GLU A 220 -12.55 15.53 -18.24
N ALA A 221 -12.39 15.44 -16.91
CA ALA A 221 -11.43 14.52 -16.30
C ALA A 221 -11.73 13.06 -16.64
N GLY A 222 -13.02 12.67 -16.60
CA GLY A 222 -13.48 11.34 -16.98
C GLY A 222 -13.15 11.02 -18.43
N LEU A 223 -13.43 11.93 -19.36
CA LEU A 223 -13.14 11.75 -20.79
C LEU A 223 -11.63 11.60 -21.06
N HIS A 224 -10.78 12.38 -20.40
CA HIS A 224 -9.33 12.22 -20.48
C HIS A 224 -8.85 10.88 -19.93
N PHE A 225 -9.37 10.45 -18.77
CA PHE A 225 -9.07 9.17 -18.16
C PHE A 225 -9.50 8.00 -19.05
N TYR A 226 -10.75 7.97 -19.51
CA TYR A 226 -11.27 6.89 -20.35
C TYR A 226 -10.49 6.76 -21.67
N LYS A 227 -10.12 7.89 -22.30
CA LYS A 227 -9.26 7.86 -23.50
C LYS A 227 -7.89 7.24 -23.22
N ALA A 228 -7.25 7.60 -22.11
CA ALA A 228 -5.96 7.01 -21.74
C ALA A 228 -6.07 5.53 -21.36
N ALA A 229 -7.13 5.14 -20.65
CA ALA A 229 -7.43 3.75 -20.32
C ALA A 229 -7.59 2.89 -21.59
N MET A 230 -8.39 3.36 -22.56
CA MET A 230 -8.55 2.68 -23.85
C MET A 230 -7.25 2.62 -24.65
N ALA A 231 -6.46 3.70 -24.67
CA ALA A 231 -5.18 3.73 -25.37
C ALA A 231 -4.17 2.74 -24.78
N LEU A 232 -4.06 2.69 -23.44
CA LEU A 232 -3.23 1.72 -22.73
C LEU A 232 -3.68 0.29 -23.06
N GLN A 233 -4.98 0.02 -22.99
CA GLN A 233 -5.51 -1.32 -23.26
C GLN A 233 -5.27 -1.74 -24.70
N ARG A 234 -5.46 -0.84 -25.68
CA ARG A 234 -5.17 -1.11 -27.09
C ARG A 234 -3.69 -1.47 -27.30
N ARG A 235 -2.78 -0.76 -26.65
CA ARG A 235 -1.33 -1.06 -26.70
C ARG A 235 -1.01 -2.41 -26.06
N LYS A 236 -1.62 -2.74 -24.91
CA LYS A 236 -1.47 -4.04 -24.27
C LYS A 236 -1.96 -5.17 -25.19
N GLN A 237 -3.13 -5.05 -25.80
CA GLN A 237 -3.69 -6.08 -26.68
C GLN A 237 -2.93 -6.23 -28.00
N LEU A 238 -2.47 -5.12 -28.60
CA LEU A 238 -1.62 -5.18 -29.79
C LEU A 238 -0.29 -5.89 -29.47
N GLY A 239 0.31 -5.60 -28.31
CA GLY A 239 1.45 -6.35 -27.82
C GLY A 239 1.17 -7.84 -27.70
N ASN A 240 -0.05 -8.24 -27.33
CA ASN A 240 -0.40 -9.65 -27.07
C ASN A 240 -0.45 -10.40 -28.37
N LEU A 241 -1.07 -9.78 -29.38
CA LEU A 241 -1.14 -10.31 -30.72
C LEU A 241 0.26 -10.48 -31.33
N LEU A 242 1.14 -9.49 -31.16
CA LEU A 242 2.53 -9.57 -31.63
C LEU A 242 3.32 -10.67 -30.92
N LEU A 243 3.20 -10.78 -29.60
CA LEU A 243 3.84 -11.84 -28.81
C LEU A 243 3.31 -13.23 -29.15
N ALA A 244 2.00 -13.38 -29.30
CA ALA A 244 1.37 -14.63 -29.73
C ALA A 244 1.91 -15.03 -31.12
N GLY A 245 1.95 -14.10 -32.07
CA GLY A 245 2.52 -14.33 -33.40
C GLY A 245 3.99 -14.74 -33.35
N ALA A 246 4.83 -14.00 -32.63
CA ALA A 246 6.25 -14.31 -32.46
C ALA A 246 6.50 -15.67 -31.79
N SER A 247 5.63 -16.05 -30.86
CA SER A 247 5.74 -17.32 -30.14
C SER A 247 5.32 -18.50 -31.01
N LEU A 248 4.19 -18.40 -31.72
CA LEU A 248 3.54 -19.52 -32.41
C LEU A 248 3.96 -19.69 -33.88
N LEU A 249 4.11 -18.59 -34.64
CA LEU A 249 4.33 -18.67 -36.10
C LEU A 249 5.61 -19.44 -36.49
N PRO A 250 6.78 -19.23 -35.85
CA PRO A 250 7.99 -19.99 -36.20
C PRO A 250 7.82 -21.49 -35.95
N THR A 251 7.13 -21.84 -34.88
CA THR A 251 6.88 -23.23 -34.51
C THR A 251 5.87 -23.89 -35.47
N ILE A 252 4.77 -23.21 -35.79
CA ILE A 252 3.79 -23.68 -36.78
C ILE A 252 4.47 -23.90 -38.14
N PHE A 253 5.30 -22.94 -38.57
CA PHE A 253 6.06 -23.06 -39.82
C PHE A 253 6.97 -24.28 -39.83
N LEU A 254 7.73 -24.51 -38.76
CA LEU A 254 8.65 -25.66 -38.66
C LEU A 254 7.90 -27.00 -38.65
N ILE A 255 6.76 -27.06 -37.96
CA ILE A 255 5.88 -28.24 -37.97
C ILE A 255 5.37 -28.48 -39.39
N VAL A 256 4.80 -27.48 -40.05
CA VAL A 256 4.28 -27.64 -41.43
C VAL A 256 5.37 -28.10 -42.39
N MET A 257 6.59 -27.55 -42.30
CA MET A 257 7.74 -27.98 -43.10
C MET A 257 8.09 -29.46 -42.86
N ILE A 258 8.21 -29.89 -41.60
CA ILE A 258 8.51 -31.28 -41.24
C ILE A 258 7.46 -32.25 -41.80
N PHE A 259 6.18 -31.88 -41.75
CA PHE A 259 5.10 -32.70 -42.28
C PHE A 259 5.04 -32.70 -43.81
N ARG A 260 5.42 -31.59 -44.46
CA ARG A 260 5.41 -31.46 -45.92
C ARG A 260 6.58 -32.21 -46.58
N ASP A 261 7.73 -32.27 -45.94
CA ASP A 261 8.92 -32.93 -46.48
C ASP A 261 8.80 -34.47 -46.52
N GLY A 262 7.76 -35.06 -45.91
CA GLY A 262 7.41 -36.49 -46.04
C GLY A 262 8.41 -37.48 -45.43
N HIS A 263 9.59 -37.03 -44.99
CA HIS A 263 10.68 -37.83 -44.44
C HIS A 263 10.62 -37.98 -42.91
N ALA A 264 9.57 -37.47 -42.25
CA ALA A 264 9.40 -37.61 -40.82
C ALA A 264 8.91 -39.03 -40.48
N SER A 265 9.62 -39.74 -39.60
CA SER A 265 9.18 -41.06 -39.13
C SER A 265 7.89 -40.94 -38.30
N ALA A 266 7.00 -41.93 -38.39
CA ALA A 266 5.73 -41.95 -37.65
C ALA A 266 5.88 -41.67 -36.13
N PRO A 267 6.95 -42.11 -35.43
CA PRO A 267 7.19 -41.75 -34.03
C PRO A 267 7.44 -40.25 -33.80
N VAL A 268 8.17 -39.58 -34.71
CA VAL A 268 8.45 -38.14 -34.61
C VAL A 268 7.16 -37.35 -34.82
N VAL A 269 6.34 -37.76 -35.78
CA VAL A 269 5.03 -37.16 -36.04
C VAL A 269 4.11 -37.27 -34.82
N ALA A 270 4.02 -38.46 -34.21
CA ALA A 270 3.23 -38.67 -33.00
C ALA A 270 3.75 -37.84 -31.81
N ALA A 271 5.06 -37.78 -31.61
CA ALA A 271 5.68 -36.99 -30.55
C ALA A 271 5.42 -35.49 -30.70
N VAL A 272 5.43 -34.96 -31.93
CA VAL A 272 5.12 -33.55 -32.21
C VAL A 272 3.64 -33.23 -31.95
N VAL A 273 2.73 -34.07 -32.43
CA VAL A 273 1.28 -33.86 -32.25
C VAL A 273 0.89 -33.90 -30.78
N VAL A 274 1.42 -34.86 -30.01
CA VAL A 274 1.13 -34.99 -28.57
C VAL A 274 1.69 -33.82 -27.77
N ASN A 275 2.83 -33.26 -28.17
CA ASN A 275 3.45 -32.12 -27.49
C ASN A 275 2.93 -30.75 -27.98
N LEU A 276 2.11 -30.70 -29.04
CA LEU A 276 1.62 -29.45 -29.63
C LEU A 276 0.84 -28.59 -28.64
N THR A 277 -0.06 -29.22 -27.88
CA THR A 277 -0.86 -28.56 -26.83
C THR A 277 0.03 -28.00 -25.72
N ARG A 278 1.11 -28.72 -25.37
CA ARG A 278 2.08 -28.29 -24.36
C ARG A 278 2.93 -27.12 -24.84
N VAL A 279 3.42 -27.19 -26.07
CA VAL A 279 4.15 -26.09 -26.71
C VAL A 279 3.30 -24.81 -26.71
N PHE A 280 2.02 -24.92 -27.06
CA PHE A 280 1.09 -23.79 -26.99
C PHE A 280 0.96 -23.23 -25.57
N LEU A 281 0.77 -24.09 -24.56
CA LEU A 281 0.66 -23.67 -23.15
C LEU A 281 1.91 -22.95 -22.66
N ILE A 282 3.09 -23.42 -23.06
CA ILE A 282 4.38 -22.85 -22.63
C ILE A 282 4.59 -21.50 -23.30
N LEU A 283 4.33 -21.39 -24.61
CA LEU A 283 4.41 -20.11 -25.33
C LEU A 283 3.39 -19.08 -24.81
N ASN A 284 2.20 -19.52 -24.44
CA ASN A 284 1.20 -18.66 -23.80
C ASN A 284 1.66 -18.17 -22.42
N SER A 285 2.29 -19.04 -21.61
CA SER A 285 2.89 -18.63 -20.32
C SER A 285 4.02 -17.61 -20.49
N LEU A 286 4.79 -17.71 -21.58
CA LEU A 286 5.83 -16.74 -21.90
C LEU A 286 5.23 -15.37 -22.23
N SER A 287 4.17 -15.33 -23.04
CA SER A 287 3.41 -14.10 -23.31
C SER A 287 2.88 -13.48 -22.00
N ALA A 288 2.30 -14.28 -21.11
CA ALA A 288 1.82 -13.81 -19.81
C ALA A 288 2.94 -13.25 -18.91
N LEU A 289 4.12 -13.88 -18.90
CA LEU A 289 5.29 -13.41 -18.17
C LEU A 289 5.72 -12.02 -18.63
N VAL A 290 5.67 -11.74 -19.94
CA VAL A 290 5.94 -10.41 -20.49
C VAL A 290 5.11 -9.35 -19.80
N TYR A 291 3.79 -9.54 -19.76
CA TYR A 291 2.87 -8.57 -19.16
C TYR A 291 3.19 -8.30 -17.71
N LYS A 292 3.50 -9.35 -16.95
CA LYS A 292 3.90 -9.21 -15.55
C LYS A 292 5.20 -8.40 -15.44
N VAL A 293 6.21 -8.65 -16.27
CA VAL A 293 7.45 -7.85 -16.28
C VAL A 293 7.18 -6.39 -16.65
N LEU A 294 6.23 -6.11 -17.54
CA LEU A 294 5.85 -4.76 -17.93
C LEU A 294 5.12 -4.00 -16.81
N ASP A 295 4.21 -4.68 -16.12
CA ASP A 295 3.46 -4.08 -15.00
C ASP A 295 4.37 -3.85 -13.77
N PHE A 296 5.55 -4.46 -13.70
CA PHE A 296 6.53 -4.29 -12.62
C PHE A 296 6.88 -2.81 -12.35
N SER A 297 7.04 -1.99 -13.40
CA SER A 297 7.38 -0.57 -13.22
C SER A 297 6.23 0.21 -12.58
N ALA A 298 4.98 -0.09 -12.94
CA ALA A 298 3.81 0.55 -12.35
C ALA A 298 3.67 0.17 -10.87
N MET A 299 3.87 -1.11 -10.56
CA MET A 299 3.84 -1.62 -9.18
C MET A 299 4.93 -0.99 -8.32
N ARG A 300 6.13 -0.81 -8.86
CA ARG A 300 7.23 -0.13 -8.17
C ARG A 300 6.91 1.34 -7.88
N ALA A 301 6.28 2.05 -8.81
CA ALA A 301 5.89 3.45 -8.63
C ALA A 301 4.83 3.61 -7.53
N LYS A 302 3.78 2.76 -7.54
CA LYS A 302 2.76 2.74 -6.47
C LYS A 302 3.38 2.50 -5.10
N LEU A 303 4.33 1.55 -5.01
CA LEU A 303 5.04 1.26 -3.77
C LEU A 303 5.93 2.43 -3.32
N GLU A 304 6.56 3.14 -4.25
CA GLU A 304 7.37 4.32 -3.93
C GLU A 304 6.54 5.45 -3.32
N ILE A 305 5.36 5.71 -3.88
CA ILE A 305 4.41 6.69 -3.34
C ILE A 305 3.97 6.30 -1.92
N LEU A 306 3.67 5.02 -1.71
CA LEU A 306 3.27 4.49 -0.40
C LEU A 306 4.36 4.67 0.66
N PHE A 307 5.63 4.42 0.30
CA PHE A 307 6.77 4.50 1.21
C PHE A 307 7.37 5.91 1.33
N ALA A 308 6.90 6.88 0.54
CA ALA A 308 7.42 8.25 0.55
C ALA A 308 7.32 8.92 1.93
N PRO A 309 6.22 8.79 2.71
CA PRO A 309 6.14 9.36 4.06
C PRO A 309 7.16 8.78 5.05
N MET A 310 7.63 7.54 4.83
CA MET A 310 8.67 6.95 5.67
C MET A 310 10.09 7.39 5.27
N SER A 311 10.28 7.74 4.00
CA SER A 311 11.60 8.09 3.45
C SER A 311 11.92 9.58 3.59
N ALA A 312 10.90 10.44 3.54
CA ALA A 312 11.07 11.86 3.82
C ALA A 312 11.13 12.06 5.34
N PRO A 313 12.17 12.70 5.90
CA PRO A 313 12.05 13.23 7.25
C PRO A 313 10.81 14.11 7.27
N LEU A 314 9.91 13.89 8.23
CA LEU A 314 8.86 14.85 8.55
C LEU A 314 9.59 16.17 8.77
N GLY A 315 9.47 17.06 7.78
CA GLY A 315 10.47 18.10 7.61
C GLY A 315 10.67 18.87 8.90
N SER A 316 11.92 19.22 9.21
CA SER A 316 12.23 20.31 10.13
C SER A 316 11.83 21.63 9.48
N ALA A 317 10.54 21.76 9.13
CA ALA A 317 9.93 23.06 9.08
C ALA A 317 10.09 23.56 10.51
N SER A 318 11.22 24.23 10.73
CA SER A 318 11.36 25.22 11.77
C SER A 318 10.03 25.93 11.73
N VAL A 319 9.29 25.83 12.83
CA VAL A 319 8.12 26.64 13.04
C VAL A 319 8.57 28.03 12.64
N ARG A 320 8.09 28.50 11.49
CA ARG A 320 8.49 29.79 10.94
C ARG A 320 8.23 30.79 12.06
N SER A 321 9.33 31.36 12.55
CA SER A 321 9.47 32.56 13.36
C SER A 321 8.15 33.09 13.91
N ASP A 322 7.95 32.90 15.22
CA ASP A 322 7.40 33.88 16.16
C ASP A 322 6.48 34.97 15.57
N HIS A 323 5.32 34.60 15.04
CA HIS A 323 4.15 35.44 15.23
C HIS A 323 3.62 35.20 16.64
N VAL A 324 4.33 35.80 17.60
CA VAL A 324 3.91 35.90 18.98
C VAL A 324 2.96 37.09 19.06
N GLY A 325 1.67 36.83 18.91
CA GLY A 325 0.70 37.79 19.42
C GLY A 325 0.86 37.92 20.93
N THR A 326 0.35 39.01 21.52
CA THR A 326 0.35 39.13 22.98
C THR A 326 -0.53 38.03 23.59
N ILE A 327 0.08 37.12 24.35
CA ILE A 327 -0.60 36.08 25.12
C ILE A 327 -0.57 36.52 26.60
N HIS A 328 -1.63 36.19 27.35
CA HIS A 328 -1.67 36.38 28.80
C HIS A 328 -1.79 35.04 29.51
N ILE A 329 -1.01 34.83 30.56
CA ILE A 329 -1.16 33.70 31.51
C ILE A 329 -1.70 34.28 32.81
N ASN A 330 -2.90 33.87 33.23
CA ASN A 330 -3.56 34.38 34.44
C ASN A 330 -3.59 35.93 34.51
N GLY A 331 -3.67 36.60 33.36
CA GLY A 331 -3.67 38.06 33.24
C GLY A 331 -2.30 38.72 33.08
N ALA A 332 -1.19 38.01 33.35
CA ALA A 332 0.16 38.51 33.13
C ALA A 332 0.57 38.38 31.65
N LYS A 333 1.13 39.45 31.08
CA LYS A 333 1.57 39.47 29.68
C LYS A 333 2.83 38.62 29.48
N VAL A 334 2.78 37.70 28.51
CA VAL A 334 3.89 36.81 28.16
C VAL A 334 4.24 36.99 26.69
N GLN A 335 5.53 37.17 26.41
CA GLN A 335 6.07 37.27 25.05
C GLN A 335 6.68 35.93 24.63
N GLY A 336 5.86 35.13 23.97
CA GLY A 336 6.34 34.01 23.16
C GLY A 336 6.38 32.69 23.88
N ARG A 337 6.71 31.64 23.12
CA ARG A 337 6.58 30.25 23.57
C ARG A 337 7.58 29.88 24.64
N SER A 338 8.81 30.42 24.57
CA SER A 338 9.87 30.20 25.56
C SER A 338 9.44 30.67 26.95
N GLN A 339 8.89 31.88 27.06
CA GLN A 339 8.43 32.41 28.35
C GLN A 339 7.25 31.61 28.92
N VAL A 340 6.37 31.04 28.07
CA VAL A 340 5.31 30.13 28.54
C VAL A 340 5.91 28.85 29.11
N ILE A 341 6.93 28.28 28.44
CA ILE A 341 7.64 27.09 28.92
C ILE A 341 8.34 27.38 30.25
N ASP A 342 9.07 28.49 30.35
CA ASP A 342 9.81 28.88 31.57
C ASP A 342 8.85 29.10 32.74
N TYR A 343 7.70 29.73 32.48
CA TYR A 343 6.67 29.95 33.50
C TYR A 343 6.12 28.62 34.02
N VAL A 344 5.73 27.70 33.14
CA VAL A 344 5.13 26.41 33.52
C VAL A 344 6.15 25.44 34.12
N SER A 345 7.42 25.51 33.72
CA SER A 345 8.48 24.59 34.18
C SER A 345 8.81 24.76 35.67
N ASN A 346 8.61 25.97 36.22
CA ASN A 346 8.94 26.29 37.61
C ASN A 346 7.80 26.02 38.60
N ILE A 347 6.71 25.41 38.13
CA ILE A 347 5.49 25.22 38.90
C ILE A 347 5.26 23.72 39.12
N ASP A 348 4.92 23.37 40.36
CA ASP A 348 4.71 21.97 40.73
C ASP A 348 3.26 21.51 40.50
N HIS A 349 2.29 22.38 40.78
CA HIS A 349 0.85 22.16 40.65
C HIS A 349 0.14 23.51 40.46
N GLY A 350 -1.06 23.50 39.88
CA GLY A 350 -1.89 24.70 39.74
C GLY A 350 -2.61 24.80 38.40
N ARG A 351 -3.57 25.72 38.31
CA ARG A 351 -4.40 25.97 37.12
C ARG A 351 -4.02 27.30 36.45
N PHE A 352 -3.75 27.25 35.14
CA PHE A 352 -3.24 28.36 34.36
C PHE A 352 -4.08 28.58 33.11
N ARG A 353 -4.58 29.79 32.94
CA ARG A 353 -5.40 30.18 31.80
C ARG A 353 -4.61 31.03 30.82
N ILE A 354 -4.48 30.54 29.60
CA ILE A 354 -3.88 31.21 28.46
C ILE A 354 -4.98 31.93 27.65
N THR A 355 -4.92 33.26 27.57
CA THR A 355 -5.86 34.08 26.80
C THR A 355 -5.15 34.99 25.80
N GLY A 356 -5.88 35.45 24.78
CA GLY A 356 -5.37 36.35 23.75
C GLY A 356 -6.17 36.29 22.44
N PRO A 357 -5.92 37.20 21.49
CA PRO A 357 -6.62 37.26 20.21
C PRO A 357 -6.50 35.97 19.36
N ASN A 358 -7.38 35.81 18.38
CA ASN A 358 -7.25 34.71 17.42
C ASN A 358 -5.95 34.86 16.61
N GLY A 359 -5.25 33.74 16.39
CA GLY A 359 -3.93 33.76 15.73
C GLY A 359 -2.76 34.24 16.61
N SER A 360 -2.97 34.55 17.91
CA SER A 360 -1.87 35.03 18.78
C SER A 360 -0.85 33.96 19.18
N GLY A 361 -1.10 32.68 18.85
CA GLY A 361 -0.19 31.56 19.13
C GLY A 361 -0.53 30.71 20.35
N LYS A 362 -1.70 30.88 20.97
CA LYS A 362 -2.16 30.16 22.19
C LYS A 362 -1.97 28.63 22.11
N SER A 363 -2.64 27.97 21.17
CA SER A 363 -2.50 26.52 21.02
C SER A 363 -1.12 26.10 20.51
N SER A 364 -0.39 26.99 19.82
CA SER A 364 1.01 26.72 19.45
C SER A 364 1.92 26.72 20.68
N ALA A 365 1.58 27.46 21.74
CA ALA A 365 2.25 27.38 23.04
C ALA A 365 1.91 26.06 23.75
N LEU A 366 0.66 25.56 23.68
CA LEU A 366 0.32 24.23 24.19
C LEU A 366 1.14 23.12 23.49
N LEU A 367 1.28 23.19 22.17
CA LEU A 367 2.11 22.22 21.43
C LEU A 367 3.58 22.28 21.86
N ALA A 368 4.11 23.48 22.14
CA ALA A 368 5.48 23.65 22.62
C ALA A 368 5.66 23.06 24.03
N LEU A 369 4.68 23.21 24.93
CA LEU A 369 4.68 22.56 26.24
C LEU A 369 4.62 21.02 26.11
N LYS A 370 3.79 20.50 25.20
CA LYS A 370 3.72 19.05 24.93
C LYS A 370 5.03 18.51 24.36
N GLU A 371 5.69 19.27 23.49
CA GLU A 371 7.01 18.93 22.95
C GLU A 371 8.09 18.93 24.04
N GLN A 372 8.08 19.92 24.93
CA GLN A 372 9.03 20.03 26.03
C GLN A 372 8.88 18.93 27.10
N PHE A 373 7.64 18.63 27.51
CA PHE A 373 7.38 17.74 28.64
C PHE A 373 7.13 16.28 28.24
N GLY A 374 6.99 16.00 26.93
CA GLY A 374 6.89 14.65 26.40
C GLY A 374 5.75 13.85 27.01
N ASP A 375 6.03 12.63 27.47
CA ASP A 375 5.02 11.69 27.99
C ASP A 375 4.40 12.11 29.32
N ARG A 376 5.07 12.97 30.10
CA ARG A 376 4.52 13.54 31.35
C ARG A 376 3.41 14.57 31.11
N CYS A 377 3.08 14.82 29.85
CA CYS A 377 2.15 15.86 29.43
C CYS A 377 1.08 15.29 28.51
N PHE A 378 -0.19 15.51 28.85
CA PHE A 378 -1.32 15.14 28.02
C PHE A 378 -1.90 16.39 27.35
N LEU A 379 -2.08 16.35 26.03
CA LEU A 379 -2.74 17.42 25.28
C LEU A 379 -4.11 16.94 24.83
N MET A 380 -5.15 17.59 25.33
CA MET A 380 -6.52 17.45 24.88
C MET A 380 -6.81 18.51 23.80
N PRO A 381 -6.84 18.14 22.51
CA PRO A 381 -7.12 19.09 21.44
C PRO A 381 -8.61 19.46 21.39
N THR A 382 -8.96 20.52 20.67
CA THR A 382 -10.35 20.96 20.46
C THR A 382 -11.23 19.89 19.83
N ASN A 383 -10.68 19.11 18.88
CA ASN A 383 -11.38 17.96 18.28
C ASN A 383 -10.94 16.64 18.93
N GLN A 384 -11.64 16.27 19.99
CA GLN A 384 -11.31 15.10 20.82
C GLN A 384 -11.81 13.78 20.26
N ALA A 385 -12.84 13.82 19.41
CA ALA A 385 -13.41 12.62 18.78
C ALA A 385 -12.39 11.89 17.89
N SER A 386 -11.32 12.57 17.48
CA SER A 386 -10.19 11.96 16.75
C SER A 386 -9.19 11.19 17.63
N LEU A 387 -9.27 11.31 18.96
CA LEU A 387 -8.47 10.50 19.89
C LEU A 387 -9.22 9.21 20.23
N ALA A 388 -8.47 8.15 20.53
CA ALA A 388 -9.04 6.90 21.05
C ALA A 388 -9.22 7.03 22.57
N TRP A 389 -10.42 6.72 23.04
CA TRP A 389 -10.78 6.71 24.46
C TRP A 389 -11.35 5.34 24.84
N GLU A 390 -11.18 4.91 26.07
CA GLU A 390 -11.77 3.66 26.56
C GLU A 390 -13.28 3.80 26.76
N GLY A 391 -13.73 5.00 27.14
CA GLY A 391 -15.14 5.32 27.43
C GLY A 391 -16.02 5.71 26.24
N VAL A 392 -15.60 5.49 24.99
CA VAL A 392 -16.41 5.89 23.81
C VAL A 392 -17.68 5.05 23.72
N ASP A 393 -18.81 5.70 23.90
CA ASP A 393 -20.14 5.14 23.65
C ASP A 393 -20.87 6.00 22.62
N ALA A 394 -21.29 5.38 21.51
CA ALA A 394 -22.00 6.05 20.41
C ALA A 394 -23.37 6.60 20.83
N THR A 395 -23.89 6.23 22.00
CA THR A 395 -25.17 6.70 22.54
C THR A 395 -25.05 8.00 23.36
N ARG A 396 -23.82 8.39 23.75
CA ARG A 396 -23.58 9.61 24.55
C ARG A 396 -23.60 10.87 23.70
N SER A 397 -24.12 11.96 24.26
CA SER A 397 -24.03 13.28 23.62
C SER A 397 -22.58 13.78 23.58
N THR A 398 -22.27 14.74 22.71
CA THR A 398 -20.93 15.34 22.60
C THR A 398 -20.40 15.86 23.95
N GLY A 399 -21.28 16.43 24.79
CA GLY A 399 -20.93 16.91 26.13
C GLY A 399 -20.64 15.78 27.12
N GLN A 400 -21.41 14.69 27.07
CA GLN A 400 -21.17 13.51 27.91
C GLN A 400 -19.88 12.78 27.51
N GLN A 401 -19.58 12.70 26.21
CA GLN A 401 -18.32 12.16 25.72
C GLN A 401 -17.14 13.00 26.21
N MET A 402 -17.26 14.33 26.16
CA MET A 402 -16.26 15.26 26.65
C MET A 402 -15.96 15.06 28.15
N ILE A 403 -17.00 14.95 28.99
CA ILE A 403 -16.83 14.67 30.43
C ILE A 403 -16.12 13.34 30.64
N SER A 404 -16.52 12.29 29.93
CA SER A 404 -15.91 10.97 30.05
C SER A 404 -14.44 10.98 29.63
N SER A 405 -14.10 11.65 28.52
CA SER A 405 -12.73 11.81 28.05
C SER A 405 -11.88 12.59 29.05
N LEU A 406 -12.42 13.66 29.64
CA LEU A 406 -11.74 14.40 30.71
C LEU A 406 -11.49 13.49 31.92
N GLN A 407 -12.50 12.78 32.42
CA GLN A 407 -12.34 11.84 33.54
C GLN A 407 -11.25 10.78 33.27
N GLU A 408 -11.16 10.29 32.03
CA GLU A 408 -10.09 9.39 31.61
C GLU A 408 -8.71 10.06 31.71
N VAL A 409 -8.53 11.27 31.16
CA VAL A 409 -7.27 12.03 31.27
C VAL A 409 -6.84 12.26 32.72
N VAL A 410 -7.82 12.57 33.57
CA VAL A 410 -7.62 12.83 35.00
C VAL A 410 -7.04 11.62 35.71
N SER A 411 -7.52 10.44 35.37
CA SER A 411 -7.12 9.16 35.97
C SER A 411 -5.71 8.70 35.58
N ILE A 412 -5.05 9.34 34.62
CA ILE A 412 -3.70 8.96 34.19
C ILE A 412 -2.67 9.40 35.24
N GLU A 413 -2.11 8.46 35.99
CA GLU A 413 -1.17 8.73 37.09
C GLU A 413 0.16 9.35 36.62
N ASP A 414 0.71 8.87 35.50
CA ASP A 414 2.03 9.28 34.98
C ASP A 414 2.04 10.67 34.32
N VAL A 415 0.88 11.33 34.20
CA VAL A 415 0.74 12.66 33.58
C VAL A 415 0.73 13.75 34.65
N LYS A 416 1.78 14.59 34.64
CA LYS A 416 1.90 15.79 35.50
C LYS A 416 1.23 17.02 34.89
N TYR A 417 1.32 17.18 33.56
CA TYR A 417 0.84 18.37 32.86
C TYR A 417 -0.39 18.03 32.00
N ILE A 418 -1.50 18.72 32.21
CA ILE A 418 -2.73 18.56 31.42
C ILE A 418 -2.95 19.85 30.63
N LEU A 419 -2.92 19.74 29.30
CA LEU A 419 -3.10 20.87 28.38
C LEU A 419 -4.46 20.76 27.71
N LEU A 420 -5.30 21.79 27.85
CA LEU A 420 -6.66 21.79 27.32
C LEU A 420 -6.83 22.91 26.28
N ASP A 421 -7.10 22.56 25.02
CA ASP A 421 -7.30 23.53 23.93
C ASP A 421 -8.80 23.73 23.64
N GLU A 422 -9.36 24.87 24.03
CA GLU A 422 -10.76 25.25 23.76
C GLU A 422 -11.79 24.19 24.18
N TRP A 423 -11.56 23.61 25.36
CA TRP A 423 -12.34 22.50 25.89
C TRP A 423 -13.81 22.86 26.17
N ASP A 424 -14.10 24.13 26.42
CA ASP A 424 -15.42 24.67 26.75
C ASP A 424 -16.21 25.18 25.53
N ALA A 425 -15.70 25.00 24.31
CA ALA A 425 -16.31 25.54 23.10
C ALA A 425 -17.67 24.92 22.75
N ASN A 426 -17.88 23.65 23.10
CA ASN A 426 -19.09 22.89 22.76
C ASN A 426 -19.89 22.41 23.98
N LEU A 427 -19.59 22.95 25.17
CA LEU A 427 -20.24 22.59 26.42
C LEU A 427 -21.27 23.64 26.84
N ASP A 428 -22.40 23.17 27.36
CA ASP A 428 -23.36 24.02 28.07
C ASP A 428 -22.78 24.54 29.39
N GLN A 429 -23.45 25.51 30.00
CA GLN A 429 -22.99 26.17 31.21
C GLN A 429 -22.83 25.19 32.38
N ASP A 430 -23.79 24.28 32.55
CA ASP A 430 -23.84 23.34 33.67
C ASP A 430 -22.69 22.32 33.59
N ASN A 431 -22.44 21.73 32.41
CA ASN A 431 -21.32 20.82 32.21
C ASN A 431 -19.98 21.53 32.31
N ALA A 432 -19.88 22.79 31.84
CA ALA A 432 -18.67 23.59 31.99
C ALA A 432 -18.34 23.87 33.47
N THR A 433 -19.35 24.22 34.29
CA THR A 433 -19.17 24.41 35.73
C THR A 433 -18.79 23.11 36.44
N GLY A 434 -19.41 21.99 36.08
CA GLY A 434 -19.05 20.67 36.62
C GLY A 434 -17.60 20.29 36.34
N ILE A 435 -17.11 20.57 35.13
CA ILE A 435 -15.70 20.33 34.77
C ILE A 435 -14.78 21.31 35.48
N ASP A 436 -15.15 22.58 35.64
CA ASP A 436 -14.34 23.57 36.36
C ASP A 436 -14.02 23.09 37.79
N VAL A 437 -15.00 22.52 38.50
CA VAL A 437 -14.81 21.94 39.85
C VAL A 437 -13.79 20.81 39.84
N VAL A 438 -13.88 19.89 38.88
CA VAL A 438 -12.95 18.76 38.74
C VAL A 438 -11.53 19.25 38.44
N LEU A 439 -11.40 20.24 37.55
CA LEU A 439 -10.10 20.84 37.22
C LEU A 439 -9.47 21.57 38.41
N ASP A 440 -10.27 22.24 39.23
CA ASP A 440 -9.76 22.93 40.43
C ASP A 440 -9.26 21.94 41.49
N GLU A 441 -9.95 20.82 41.68
CA GLU A 441 -9.49 19.74 42.57
C GLU A 441 -8.15 19.17 42.10
N LEU A 442 -8.02 18.93 40.79
CA LEU A 442 -6.79 18.40 40.19
C LEU A 442 -5.63 19.37 40.18
N ALA A 443 -5.90 20.66 40.14
CA ALA A 443 -4.88 21.70 40.23
C ALA A 443 -4.10 21.64 41.55
N SER A 444 -4.60 20.94 42.57
CA SER A 444 -3.86 20.67 43.82
C SER A 444 -2.70 19.69 43.67
N THR A 445 -2.70 18.84 42.63
CA THR A 445 -1.72 17.76 42.43
C THR A 445 -1.06 17.77 41.05
N LYS A 446 -1.70 18.38 40.05
CA LYS A 446 -1.23 18.45 38.66
C LYS A 446 -1.17 19.90 38.18
N VAL A 447 -0.44 20.12 37.08
CA VAL A 447 -0.39 21.42 36.40
C VAL A 447 -1.36 21.40 35.23
N ILE A 448 -2.39 22.24 35.29
CA ILE A 448 -3.41 22.36 34.25
C ILE A 448 -3.19 23.66 33.49
N VAL A 449 -3.05 23.58 32.17
CA VAL A 449 -2.91 24.74 31.29
C VAL A 449 -4.05 24.73 30.28
N GLU A 450 -4.94 25.70 30.36
CA GLU A 450 -6.11 25.79 29.50
C GLU A 450 -6.06 27.02 28.57
N VAL A 451 -6.44 26.82 27.32
CA VAL A 451 -6.71 27.89 26.37
C VAL A 451 -8.22 28.10 26.31
N ARG A 452 -8.68 29.30 26.69
CA ARG A 452 -10.09 29.70 26.65
C ARG A 452 -10.25 31.01 25.89
N HIS A 453 -11.38 31.16 25.21
CA HIS A 453 -11.83 32.48 24.78
C HIS A 453 -12.37 33.25 25.99
N LEU A 454 -12.08 34.55 26.08
CA LEU A 454 -12.81 35.43 26.99
C LEU A 454 -14.27 35.43 26.53
N ARG A 455 -15.12 34.63 27.18
CA ARG A 455 -16.57 34.86 27.13
C ARG A 455 -16.74 36.28 27.68
N GLY A 456 -17.22 37.20 26.86
CA GLY A 456 -17.47 38.56 27.29
C GLY A 456 -18.34 38.50 28.55
N SER A 457 -17.85 39.08 29.63
CA SER A 457 -18.71 39.56 30.70
C SER A 457 -19.72 40.50 30.03
N GLN A 458 -20.95 40.03 29.86
CA GLN A 458 -22.08 40.92 29.72
C GLN A 458 -22.33 41.60 31.06
#